data_AF-A0A2M7C1V5-F1
#
_entry.id   AF-A0A2M7C1V5-F1
#
_cell.length_a   1.000
_cell.length_b   1.000
_cell.length_c   1.000
_cell.angle_alpha   90.00
_cell.angle_beta   90.00
_cell.angle_gamma   90.00
#
_symmetry.space_group_name_H-M   'P 1'
#
loop_
_entity.id
_entity.type
_entity.pdbx_description
1 polymer ?
#
loop_
_entity_poly.entity_id
_entity_poly.type
_entity_poly.pdbx_seq_one_letter_code
_entity_poly.pdbx_strand_id
1 'polypeptide(L)'
;MAAQPEITNMALFCDFENVALGVRDAKYAQFDIKKVLERLLLKGSIVVKKAYCDWDRYKEFKATMHEAAFELIEIPHVRQSGKNSADIRMVVDALDLCYTKAHVDTFVIISGDSDFSPLVSKLRENNKYVIGIGVKDSTANLLSANCDEFIFYDDLVREQEAKQKRAERQTPRKAATSKVKPSAARSEADKRQEALDFIVETVEALVVERGSDEKIWGSMVKTTMQRRKPGFTESYYGYRSFKDLVEEAQRQKLLMVVRDQNSGQYTLCLPATD
;
A
#
# COMPACT_ATOMS: atom_id res chain seq x y z
N MET A 1 -1.77 26.40 4.50
CA MET A 1 -2.07 24.96 4.62
C MET A 1 -0.75 24.26 4.87
N ALA A 2 -0.63 23.48 5.94
CA ALA A 2 0.59 22.70 6.17
C ALA A 2 0.67 21.64 5.07
N ALA A 3 1.76 21.64 4.29
CA ALA A 3 2.02 20.56 3.34
C ALA A 3 2.12 19.25 4.12
N GLN A 4 1.42 18.20 3.68
CA GLN A 4 1.64 16.87 4.22
C GLN A 4 3.13 16.50 4.07
N PRO A 5 3.76 15.88 5.08
CA PRO A 5 5.15 15.48 4.97
C PRO A 5 5.33 14.55 3.76
N GLU A 6 6.32 14.84 2.90
CA GLU A 6 6.66 13.95 1.80
C GLU A 6 7.28 12.66 2.37
N ILE A 7 6.48 11.60 2.44
CA ILE A 7 6.93 10.27 2.81
C ILE A 7 7.78 9.72 1.67
N THR A 8 9.09 9.57 1.89
CA THR A 8 9.98 9.04 0.85
C THR A 8 10.26 7.56 1.04
N ASN A 9 10.71 7.17 2.25
CA ASN A 9 11.16 5.81 2.54
C ASN A 9 10.56 5.29 3.85
N MET A 10 9.84 4.19 3.73
CA MET A 10 9.15 3.51 4.82
C MET A 10 9.83 2.21 5.23
N ALA A 11 9.85 1.97 6.54
CA ALA A 11 10.17 0.67 7.12
C ALA A 11 8.93 0.07 7.79
N LEU A 12 8.57 -1.15 7.38
CA LEU A 12 7.40 -1.87 7.89
C LEU A 12 7.82 -2.89 8.92
N PHE A 13 7.19 -2.82 10.09
CA PHE A 13 7.32 -3.76 11.19
C PHE A 13 5.96 -4.36 11.48
N CYS A 14 5.82 -5.66 11.20
CA CYS A 14 4.56 -6.37 11.30
C CYS A 14 4.59 -7.36 12.47
N ASP A 15 3.75 -7.11 13.44
CA ASP A 15 3.42 -8.05 14.49
C ASP A 15 2.32 -8.98 13.99
N PHE A 16 2.74 -10.10 13.41
CA PHE A 16 1.83 -10.96 12.67
C PHE A 16 0.86 -11.68 13.60
N GLU A 17 1.29 -12.01 14.82
CA GLU A 17 0.45 -12.72 15.78
C GLU A 17 -0.74 -11.86 16.21
N ASN A 18 -0.50 -10.59 16.57
CA ASN A 18 -1.58 -9.68 16.95
C ASN A 18 -2.55 -9.39 15.79
N VAL A 19 -2.02 -9.23 14.57
CA VAL A 19 -2.86 -9.02 13.38
C VAL A 19 -3.69 -10.26 13.05
N ALA A 20 -3.09 -11.46 13.09
CA ALA A 20 -3.77 -12.71 12.79
C ALA A 20 -4.86 -13.02 13.83
N LEU A 21 -4.60 -12.75 15.12
CA LEU A 21 -5.59 -12.87 16.18
C LEU A 21 -6.75 -11.89 15.97
N GLY A 22 -6.46 -10.60 15.74
CA GLY A 22 -7.50 -9.59 15.52
C GLY A 22 -8.41 -9.88 14.32
N VAL A 23 -7.84 -10.41 13.23
CA VAL A 23 -8.61 -10.82 12.04
C VAL A 23 -9.48 -12.05 12.29
N ARG A 24 -9.00 -13.02 13.08
CA ARG A 24 -9.78 -14.20 13.48
C ARG A 24 -10.96 -13.81 14.37
N ASP A 25 -10.72 -12.92 15.33
CA ASP A 25 -11.75 -12.45 16.27
C ASP A 25 -12.82 -11.61 15.55
N ALA A 26 -12.43 -10.80 14.57
CA ALA A 26 -13.33 -10.01 13.73
C ALA A 26 -14.04 -10.81 12.61
N LYS A 27 -13.83 -12.14 12.53
CA LYS A 27 -14.46 -13.06 11.56
C LYS A 27 -14.22 -12.72 10.08
N TYR A 28 -13.08 -12.12 9.75
CA TYR A 28 -12.71 -11.88 8.35
C TYR A 28 -12.10 -13.12 7.70
N ALA A 29 -12.30 -13.24 6.38
CA ALA A 29 -11.95 -14.42 5.59
C ALA A 29 -10.44 -14.54 5.26
N GLN A 30 -9.55 -14.26 6.22
CA GLN A 30 -8.08 -14.26 6.13
C GLN A 30 -7.45 -12.87 5.93
N PHE A 31 -6.39 -12.58 6.70
CA PHE A 31 -5.62 -11.36 6.60
C PHE A 31 -4.84 -11.35 5.28
N ASP A 32 -5.02 -10.29 4.50
CA ASP A 32 -4.29 -10.07 3.25
C ASP A 32 -3.38 -8.83 3.38
N ILE A 33 -2.08 -9.11 3.51
CA ILE A 33 -1.02 -8.10 3.59
C ILE A 33 -0.88 -7.28 2.30
N LYS A 34 -1.31 -7.79 1.15
CA LYS A 34 -1.18 -7.09 -0.13
C LYS A 34 -2.00 -5.79 -0.13
N LYS A 35 -3.17 -5.79 0.53
CA LYS A 35 -4.02 -4.60 0.71
C LYS A 35 -3.30 -3.49 1.47
N VAL A 36 -2.59 -3.87 2.52
CA VAL A 36 -1.77 -2.94 3.32
C VAL A 36 -0.64 -2.37 2.46
N LEU A 37 0.07 -3.23 1.72
CA LEU A 37 1.16 -2.79 0.84
C LEU A 37 0.67 -1.84 -0.26
N GLU A 38 -0.47 -2.13 -0.90
CA GLU A 38 -1.05 -1.27 -1.94
C GLU A 38 -1.32 0.14 -1.42
N ARG A 39 -1.92 0.26 -0.24
CA ARG A 39 -2.16 1.57 0.39
C ARG A 39 -0.86 2.30 0.69
N LEU A 40 0.13 1.60 1.26
CA LEU A 40 1.42 2.21 1.63
C LEU A 40 2.23 2.65 0.40
N LEU A 41 2.18 1.91 -0.71
CA LEU A 41 2.90 2.24 -1.95
C LEU A 41 2.39 3.53 -2.62
N LEU A 42 1.17 3.99 -2.31
CA LEU A 42 0.66 5.30 -2.74
C LEU A 42 1.35 6.46 -1.99
N LYS A 43 1.80 6.21 -0.75
CA LYS A 43 2.43 7.21 0.10
C LYS A 43 3.93 7.35 -0.18
N GLY A 44 4.64 6.23 -0.32
CA GLY A 44 6.10 6.24 -0.37
C GLY A 44 6.73 4.93 -0.85
N SER A 45 8.05 4.90 -0.91
CA SER A 45 8.82 3.69 -1.19
C SER A 45 8.97 2.85 0.07
N ILE A 46 8.82 1.53 -0.03
CA ILE A 46 9.07 0.62 1.10
C ILE A 46 10.47 0.05 0.96
N VAL A 47 11.35 0.33 1.93
CA VAL A 47 12.77 -0.09 1.91
C VAL A 47 13.07 -1.25 2.85
N VAL A 48 12.27 -1.42 3.90
CA VAL A 48 12.38 -2.53 4.86
C VAL A 48 11.00 -3.11 5.12
N LYS A 49 10.90 -4.45 5.18
CA LYS A 49 9.70 -5.19 5.56
C LYS A 49 10.07 -6.36 6.45
N LYS A 50 9.72 -6.30 7.72
CA LYS A 50 9.97 -7.38 8.70
C LYS A 50 8.65 -7.83 9.31
N ALA A 51 8.49 -9.13 9.47
CA ALA A 51 7.33 -9.72 10.14
C ALA A 51 7.79 -10.66 11.27
N TYR A 52 7.23 -10.46 12.45
CA TYR A 52 7.60 -11.16 13.69
C TYR A 52 6.49 -12.13 14.06
N CYS A 53 6.82 -13.41 14.20
CA CYS A 53 5.84 -14.46 14.48
C CYS A 53 6.51 -15.77 14.93
N ASP A 54 5.79 -16.61 15.68
CA ASP A 54 6.03 -18.06 15.71
C ASP A 54 5.49 -18.67 14.41
N TRP A 55 6.32 -18.74 13.37
CA TRP A 55 5.85 -19.16 12.06
C TRP A 55 5.57 -20.66 12.00
N ASP A 56 6.06 -21.45 12.96
CA ASP A 56 5.66 -22.84 13.11
C ASP A 56 4.16 -22.99 13.45
N ARG A 57 3.57 -22.01 14.14
CA ARG A 57 2.12 -21.95 14.39
C ARG A 57 1.34 -21.38 13.20
N TYR A 58 1.95 -20.51 12.41
CA TYR A 58 1.30 -19.79 11.30
C TYR A 58 1.86 -20.18 9.93
N LYS A 59 2.12 -21.48 9.71
CA LYS A 59 2.72 -22.01 8.47
C LYS A 59 1.96 -21.65 7.21
N GLU A 60 0.64 -21.57 7.29
CA GLU A 60 -0.25 -21.23 6.18
C GLU A 60 -0.01 -19.82 5.61
N PHE A 61 0.56 -18.90 6.42
CA PHE A 61 0.83 -17.53 6.03
C PHE A 61 2.27 -17.27 5.57
N LYS A 62 3.21 -18.21 5.84
CA LYS A 62 4.62 -18.04 5.44
C LYS A 62 4.77 -17.76 3.95
N ALA A 63 4.05 -18.51 3.10
CA ALA A 63 4.12 -18.35 1.66
C ALA A 63 3.66 -16.95 1.22
N THR A 64 2.50 -16.50 1.68
CA THR A 64 1.96 -15.17 1.35
C THR A 64 2.86 -14.03 1.81
N MET A 65 3.42 -14.12 3.02
CA MET A 65 4.33 -13.11 3.56
C MET A 65 5.67 -13.09 2.82
N HIS A 66 6.20 -14.27 2.47
CA HIS A 66 7.42 -14.39 1.68
C HIS A 66 7.22 -13.86 0.25
N GLU A 67 6.11 -14.17 -0.41
CA GLU A 67 5.74 -13.59 -1.72
C GLU A 67 5.63 -12.06 -1.67
N ALA A 68 5.20 -11.50 -0.53
CA ALA A 68 5.15 -10.07 -0.29
C ALA A 68 6.53 -9.44 0.03
N ALA A 69 7.59 -10.25 -0.02
CA ALA A 69 8.99 -9.90 0.26
C ALA A 69 9.22 -9.39 1.70
N PHE A 70 8.53 -9.98 2.68
CA PHE A 70 8.85 -9.78 4.09
C PHE A 70 10.01 -10.68 4.52
N GLU A 71 10.93 -10.11 5.29
CA GLU A 71 11.84 -10.89 6.12
C GLU A 71 11.04 -11.51 7.27
N LEU A 72 11.01 -12.84 7.32
CA LEU A 72 10.27 -13.59 8.33
C LEU A 72 11.16 -13.83 9.54
N ILE A 73 10.92 -13.08 10.62
CA ILE A 73 11.64 -13.21 11.88
C ILE A 73 10.93 -14.25 12.74
N GLU A 74 11.60 -15.37 12.98
CA GLU A 74 11.09 -16.47 13.81
C GLU A 74 11.24 -16.15 15.30
N ILE A 75 10.12 -16.20 16.02
CA ILE A 75 10.04 -15.99 17.48
C ILE A 75 9.43 -17.26 18.11
N PRO A 76 10.25 -18.27 18.45
CA PRO A 76 9.72 -19.52 18.97
C PRO A 76 9.18 -19.37 20.39
N HIS A 77 7.96 -19.85 20.63
CA HIS A 77 7.37 -19.88 21.97
C HIS A 77 7.90 -21.07 22.79
N VAL A 78 9.13 -20.98 23.29
CA VAL A 78 9.80 -22.07 24.02
C VAL A 78 9.23 -22.26 25.46
N ARG A 79 8.56 -21.25 26.04
CA ARG A 79 7.87 -21.31 27.35
C ARG A 79 6.60 -20.44 27.36
N GLN A 80 5.70 -20.65 28.33
CA GLN A 80 4.43 -19.90 28.49
C GLN A 80 4.56 -18.35 28.46
N SER A 81 5.75 -17.81 28.71
CA SER A 81 6.07 -16.38 28.70
C SER A 81 6.51 -15.82 27.33
N GLY A 82 6.38 -16.58 26.23
CA GLY A 82 6.89 -16.19 24.91
C GLY A 82 6.26 -14.95 24.27
N LYS A 83 5.06 -14.54 24.72
CA LYS A 83 4.26 -13.46 24.09
C LYS A 83 5.04 -12.16 23.90
N ASN A 84 5.72 -11.67 24.94
CA ASN A 84 6.44 -10.38 24.87
C ASN A 84 7.74 -10.45 24.05
N SER A 85 8.17 -11.64 23.59
CA SER A 85 9.46 -11.77 22.90
C SER A 85 9.41 -11.17 21.50
N ALA A 86 8.27 -11.29 20.82
CA ALA A 86 8.05 -10.69 19.50
C ALA A 86 8.07 -9.17 19.61
N ASP A 87 7.32 -8.61 20.56
CA ASP A 87 7.22 -7.17 20.79
C ASP A 87 8.58 -6.55 21.11
N ILE A 88 9.31 -7.13 22.07
CA ILE A 88 10.64 -6.66 22.46
C ILE A 88 11.59 -6.70 21.25
N ARG A 89 11.58 -7.80 20.49
CA ARG A 89 12.46 -7.94 19.33
C ARG A 89 12.12 -6.91 18.24
N MET A 90 10.84 -6.69 17.99
CA MET A 90 10.39 -5.69 17.02
C MET A 90 10.79 -4.27 17.44
N VAL A 91 10.63 -3.92 18.71
CA VAL A 91 11.05 -2.62 19.27
C VAL A 91 12.55 -2.40 19.10
N VAL A 92 13.37 -3.40 19.43
CA VAL A 92 14.84 -3.32 19.30
C VAL A 92 15.24 -3.12 17.85
N ASP A 93 14.71 -3.93 16.93
CA ASP A 93 15.02 -3.82 15.50
C ASP A 93 14.57 -2.47 14.91
N ALA A 94 13.41 -1.94 15.33
CA ALA A 94 12.90 -0.67 14.83
C ALA A 94 13.75 0.52 15.31
N LEU A 95 14.15 0.53 16.58
CA LEU A 95 15.03 1.57 17.12
C LEU A 95 16.43 1.49 16.52
N ASP A 96 16.99 0.29 16.35
CA ASP A 96 18.28 0.11 15.66
C ASP A 96 18.23 0.68 14.24
N LEU A 97 17.17 0.37 13.48
CA LEU A 97 16.99 0.92 12.14
C LEU A 97 16.85 2.45 12.17
N CYS A 98 16.11 3.00 13.12
CA CYS A 98 15.92 4.44 13.30
C CYS A 98 17.26 5.18 13.48
N TYR A 99 18.19 4.61 14.26
CA TYR A 99 19.49 5.23 14.51
C TYR A 99 20.53 4.94 13.42
N THR A 100 20.47 3.77 12.77
CA THR A 100 21.50 3.35 11.80
C THR A 100 21.18 3.77 10.37
N LYS A 101 19.90 3.97 10.01
CA LYS A 101 19.45 4.26 8.64
C LYS A 101 18.70 5.60 8.57
N ALA A 102 19.45 6.69 8.55
CA ALA A 102 18.90 8.05 8.52
C ALA A 102 17.93 8.33 7.35
N HIS A 103 18.08 7.64 6.21
CA HIS A 103 17.22 7.79 5.03
C HIS A 103 15.82 7.21 5.19
N VAL A 104 15.56 6.43 6.25
CA VAL A 104 14.21 5.97 6.61
C VAL A 104 13.56 7.09 7.41
N ASP A 105 12.58 7.76 6.81
CA ASP A 105 11.86 8.87 7.43
C ASP A 105 10.54 8.44 8.10
N THR A 106 10.01 7.28 7.69
CA THR A 106 8.70 6.82 8.09
C THR A 106 8.74 5.37 8.59
N PHE A 107 8.08 5.13 9.72
CA PHE A 107 7.95 3.81 10.33
C PHE A 107 6.49 3.39 10.32
N VAL A 108 6.22 2.19 9.80
CA VAL A 108 4.89 1.61 9.77
C VAL A 108 4.83 0.47 10.77
N ILE A 109 4.00 0.63 11.80
CA ILE A 109 3.77 -0.38 12.84
C ILE A 109 2.44 -1.07 12.54
N ILE A 110 2.51 -2.32 12.12
CA ILE A 110 1.33 -3.14 11.83
C ILE A 110 1.04 -3.99 13.08
N SER A 111 0.28 -3.41 14.02
CA SER A 111 -0.22 -4.04 15.23
C SER A 111 -1.40 -3.25 15.80
N GLY A 112 -2.28 -3.91 16.56
CA GLY A 112 -3.34 -3.27 17.35
C GLY A 112 -2.95 -3.01 18.82
N ASP A 113 -1.77 -3.48 19.24
CA ASP A 113 -1.37 -3.49 20.66
C ASP A 113 -0.87 -2.13 21.16
N SER A 114 -1.44 -1.65 22.27
CA SER A 114 -1.01 -0.42 22.94
C SER A 114 0.41 -0.46 23.49
N ASP A 115 1.00 -1.65 23.68
CA ASP A 115 2.36 -1.81 24.21
C ASP A 115 3.43 -1.23 23.28
N PHE A 116 3.10 -0.95 22.01
CA PHE A 116 3.97 -0.22 21.09
C PHE A 116 3.94 1.31 21.24
N SER A 117 3.09 1.87 22.09
CA SER A 117 3.01 3.32 22.34
C SER A 117 4.35 3.99 22.70
N PRO A 118 5.21 3.37 23.56
CA PRO A 118 6.54 3.92 23.84
C PRO A 118 7.47 3.91 22.62
N LEU A 119 7.38 2.88 21.75
CA LEU A 119 8.13 2.84 20.49
C LEU A 119 7.71 3.98 19.57
N VAL A 120 6.40 4.18 19.39
CA VAL A 120 5.86 5.28 18.59
C VAL A 120 6.37 6.63 19.12
N SER A 121 6.30 6.83 20.43
CA SER A 121 6.79 8.06 21.08
C SER A 121 8.28 8.29 20.80
N LYS A 122 9.11 7.24 20.90
CA LYS A 122 10.56 7.33 20.67
C LYS A 122 10.90 7.57 19.20
N LEU A 123 10.16 6.99 18.25
CA LEU A 123 10.33 7.25 16.82
C LEU A 123 10.00 8.71 16.49
N ARG A 124 8.91 9.24 17.04
CA ARG A 124 8.51 10.64 16.88
C ARG A 124 9.51 11.61 17.52
N GLU A 125 10.04 11.28 18.69
CA GLU A 125 11.15 12.03 19.32
C GLU A 125 12.38 12.12 18.39
N ASN A 126 12.60 11.10 17.56
CA ASN A 126 13.65 11.06 16.53
C ASN A 126 13.23 11.65 15.17
N ASN A 127 12.17 12.47 15.15
CA ASN A 127 11.64 13.12 13.96
C ASN A 127 11.28 12.14 12.83
N LYS A 128 10.75 10.97 13.19
CA LYS A 128 10.18 10.00 12.25
C LYS A 128 8.67 10.12 12.22
N TYR A 129 8.10 10.01 11.02
CA TYR A 129 6.66 9.90 10.85
C TYR A 129 6.22 8.46 11.17
N VAL A 130 5.16 8.30 11.95
CA VAL A 130 4.69 6.97 12.37
C VAL A 130 3.28 6.69 11.88
N ILE A 131 3.15 5.62 11.09
CA ILE A 131 1.87 5.10 10.60
C ILE A 131 1.54 3.83 11.38
N GLY A 132 0.43 3.85 12.13
CA GLY A 132 -0.12 2.64 12.75
C GLY A 132 -1.10 1.94 11.81
N ILE A 133 -1.10 0.61 11.80
CA ILE A 133 -2.08 -0.19 11.07
C ILE A 133 -2.60 -1.30 11.98
N GLY A 134 -3.91 -1.37 12.16
CA GLY A 134 -4.54 -2.36 13.04
C GLY A 134 -5.98 -2.67 12.65
N VAL A 135 -6.54 -3.73 13.23
CA VAL A 135 -7.97 -4.09 13.10
C VAL A 135 -8.77 -3.27 14.10
N LYS A 136 -9.87 -2.65 13.67
CA LYS A 136 -10.61 -1.66 14.47
C LYS A 136 -11.06 -2.20 15.83
N ASP A 137 -11.57 -3.42 15.88
CA ASP A 137 -12.10 -4.04 17.11
C ASP A 137 -10.99 -4.53 18.06
N SER A 138 -9.77 -4.67 17.56
CA SER A 138 -8.60 -5.15 18.32
C SER A 138 -7.55 -4.05 18.55
N THR A 139 -7.80 -2.83 18.09
CA THR A 139 -6.88 -1.70 18.22
C THR A 139 -7.24 -0.87 19.45
N ALA A 140 -6.27 -0.69 20.34
CA ALA A 140 -6.42 0.22 21.46
C ALA A 140 -6.40 1.70 21.00
N ASN A 141 -7.34 2.51 21.50
CA ASN A 141 -7.40 3.96 21.24
C ASN A 141 -6.10 4.71 21.60
N LEU A 142 -5.32 4.14 22.53
CA LEU A 142 -4.04 4.73 22.95
C LEU A 142 -2.99 4.66 21.84
N LEU A 143 -2.91 3.54 21.11
CA LEU A 143 -1.94 3.38 20.02
C LEU A 143 -2.28 4.34 18.88
N SER A 144 -3.56 4.41 18.49
CA SER A 144 -4.00 5.26 17.39
C SER A 144 -3.80 6.76 17.69
N ALA A 145 -3.98 7.18 18.93
CA ALA A 145 -3.73 8.56 19.34
C ALA A 145 -2.23 8.95 19.37
N ASN A 146 -1.33 7.97 19.50
CA ASN A 146 0.10 8.22 19.57
C ASN A 146 0.78 8.30 18.19
N CYS A 147 0.21 7.64 17.18
CA CYS A 147 0.68 7.68 15.80
C CYS A 147 0.38 9.03 15.13
N ASP A 148 1.16 9.40 14.11
CA ASP A 148 0.87 10.57 13.28
C ASP A 148 -0.27 10.28 12.30
N GLU A 149 -0.37 9.03 11.84
CA GLU A 149 -1.49 8.50 11.06
C GLU A 149 -1.86 7.09 11.55
N PHE A 150 -3.15 6.76 11.53
CA PHE A 150 -3.61 5.41 11.82
C PHE A 150 -4.57 4.91 10.73
N ILE A 151 -4.27 3.75 10.14
CA ILE A 151 -5.05 3.13 9.07
C ILE A 151 -5.72 1.86 9.61
N PHE A 152 -7.04 1.82 9.62
CA PHE A 152 -7.77 0.62 10.01
C PHE A 152 -7.82 -0.38 8.85
N TYR A 153 -7.46 -1.63 9.12
CA TYR A 153 -7.47 -2.70 8.12
C TYR A 153 -8.88 -2.90 7.53
N ASP A 154 -9.91 -2.77 8.36
CA ASP A 154 -11.33 -2.87 7.98
C ASP A 154 -11.71 -1.92 6.85
N ASP A 155 -11.18 -0.69 6.89
CA ASP A 155 -11.47 0.33 5.87
C ASP A 155 -10.81 -0.05 4.53
N LEU A 156 -9.59 -0.58 4.57
CA LEU A 156 -8.89 -1.09 3.37
C LEU A 156 -9.66 -2.23 2.69
N VAL A 157 -10.21 -3.15 3.48
CA VAL A 157 -11.01 -4.27 2.97
C VAL A 157 -12.28 -3.74 2.30
N ARG A 158 -13.01 -2.84 2.98
CA ARG A 158 -14.26 -2.26 2.45
C ARG A 158 -14.04 -1.47 1.17
N GLU A 159 -12.98 -0.68 1.10
CA GLU A 159 -12.64 0.10 -0.10
C GLU A 159 -12.35 -0.79 -1.30
N GLN A 160 -11.56 -1.85 -1.12
CA GLN A 160 -11.28 -2.77 -2.22
C GLN A 160 -12.51 -3.56 -2.66
N GLU A 161 -13.35 -4.03 -1.73
CA GLU A 161 -14.61 -4.70 -2.08
C GLU A 161 -15.56 -3.77 -2.85
N ALA A 162 -15.63 -2.50 -2.46
CA ALA A 162 -16.42 -1.50 -3.18
C ALA A 162 -15.88 -1.27 -4.60
N LYS A 163 -14.55 -1.23 -4.77
CA LYS A 163 -13.90 -1.14 -6.09
C LYS A 163 -14.19 -2.35 -6.96
N GLN A 164 -14.07 -3.56 -6.42
CA GLN A 164 -14.38 -4.81 -7.16
C GLN A 164 -15.85 -4.83 -7.62
N LYS A 165 -16.80 -4.48 -6.75
CA LYS A 165 -18.23 -4.39 -7.11
C LYS A 165 -18.52 -3.33 -8.18
N ARG A 166 -17.76 -2.23 -8.20
CA ARG A 166 -17.89 -1.18 -9.22
C ARG A 166 -17.35 -1.64 -10.57
N ALA A 167 -16.22 -2.34 -10.58
CA ALA A 167 -15.63 -2.93 -11.79
C ALA A 167 -16.53 -4.01 -12.40
N GLU A 168 -17.14 -4.87 -11.56
CA GLU A 168 -18.12 -5.88 -12.00
C GLU A 168 -19.39 -5.27 -12.60
N ARG A 169 -19.82 -4.11 -12.11
CA ARG A 169 -21.00 -3.39 -12.66
C ARG A 169 -20.71 -2.63 -13.96
N GLN A 170 -19.46 -2.25 -14.21
CA GLN A 170 -19.07 -1.48 -15.40
C GLN A 170 -18.67 -2.34 -16.60
N THR A 171 -18.57 -3.66 -16.44
CA THR A 171 -18.39 -4.57 -17.58
C THR A 171 -19.76 -4.92 -18.19
N PRO A 172 -20.06 -4.54 -19.45
CA PRO A 172 -21.24 -5.06 -20.12
C PRO A 172 -21.08 -6.56 -20.31
N ARG A 173 -22.06 -7.29 -19.78
CA ARG A 173 -22.26 -8.74 -19.85
C ARG A 173 -22.13 -9.29 -21.28
N LYS A 174 -20.90 -9.54 -21.72
CA LYS A 174 -20.57 -10.41 -22.88
C LYS A 174 -19.50 -11.41 -22.48
N ALA A 175 -19.92 -12.45 -21.76
CA ALA A 175 -19.19 -13.71 -21.69
C ALA A 175 -20.10 -14.84 -21.16
N ALA A 176 -21.17 -15.15 -21.89
CA ALA A 176 -21.59 -16.54 -21.96
C ALA A 176 -20.81 -17.16 -23.11
N THR A 177 -20.07 -18.24 -22.81
CA THR A 177 -19.27 -19.08 -23.72
C THR A 177 -17.91 -18.54 -24.17
N SER A 178 -16.86 -18.90 -23.43
CA SER A 178 -15.88 -19.85 -23.96
C SER A 178 -14.97 -20.36 -22.84
N LYS A 179 -14.94 -21.68 -22.70
CA LYS A 179 -14.07 -22.43 -21.79
C LYS A 179 -12.64 -22.37 -22.30
N VAL A 180 -11.72 -22.02 -21.39
CA VAL A 180 -10.31 -22.42 -21.25
C VAL A 180 -9.64 -23.09 -22.46
N LYS A 181 -8.63 -22.42 -23.03
CA LYS A 181 -7.32 -23.00 -23.35
C LYS A 181 -6.22 -21.92 -23.29
N PRO A 182 -4.98 -22.25 -22.88
CA PRO A 182 -3.92 -21.27 -22.64
C PRO A 182 -3.05 -21.01 -23.88
N SER A 183 -2.52 -19.79 -23.96
CA SER A 183 -1.54 -19.23 -24.91
C SER A 183 -2.06 -18.72 -26.26
N ALA A 184 -1.97 -17.40 -26.44
CA ALA A 184 -1.51 -16.69 -27.64
C ALA A 184 -1.58 -15.18 -27.33
N ALA A 185 -0.61 -14.41 -27.79
CA ALA A 185 -0.39 -12.99 -27.52
C ALA A 185 -1.65 -12.17 -27.22
N ARG A 186 -1.74 -11.59 -26.01
CA ARG A 186 -2.65 -10.45 -25.76
C ARG A 186 -2.40 -9.44 -26.87
N SER A 187 -3.47 -8.97 -27.52
CA SER A 187 -3.31 -8.02 -28.61
C SER A 187 -2.62 -6.75 -28.08
N GLU A 188 -1.87 -6.06 -28.94
CA GLU A 188 -1.25 -4.78 -28.56
C GLU A 188 -2.30 -3.76 -28.08
N ALA A 189 -3.55 -3.87 -28.55
CA ALA A 189 -4.67 -3.07 -28.07
C ALA A 189 -5.06 -3.41 -26.62
N ASP A 190 -5.11 -4.69 -26.25
CA ASP A 190 -5.44 -5.11 -24.88
C ASP A 190 -4.38 -4.64 -23.87
N LYS A 191 -3.10 -4.69 -24.26
CA LYS A 191 -2.01 -4.18 -23.43
C LYS A 191 -2.11 -2.67 -23.26
N ARG A 192 -2.38 -1.93 -24.34
CA ARG A 192 -2.57 -0.48 -24.26
C ARG A 192 -3.72 -0.12 -23.33
N GLN A 193 -4.84 -0.84 -23.42
CA GLN A 193 -5.97 -0.65 -22.51
C GLN A 193 -5.58 -0.95 -21.06
N GLU A 194 -4.84 -2.04 -20.80
CA GLU A 194 -4.35 -2.36 -19.45
C GLU A 194 -3.49 -1.22 -18.87
N ALA A 195 -2.66 -0.57 -19.68
CA ALA A 195 -1.86 0.58 -19.24
C ALA A 195 -2.72 1.83 -18.93
N LEU A 196 -3.75 2.06 -19.74
CA LEU A 196 -4.71 3.16 -19.55
C LEU A 196 -5.55 2.96 -18.29
N ASP A 197 -6.05 1.74 -18.08
CA ASP A 197 -6.80 1.40 -16.88
C ASP A 197 -5.91 1.56 -15.64
N PHE A 198 -4.65 1.12 -15.72
CA PHE A 198 -3.70 1.20 -14.61
C PHE A 198 -3.30 2.64 -14.25
N ILE A 199 -3.12 3.53 -15.24
CA ILE A 199 -2.84 4.95 -14.93
C ILE A 199 -4.05 5.61 -14.31
N VAL A 200 -5.26 5.38 -14.83
CA VAL A 200 -6.50 5.95 -14.26
C VAL A 200 -6.69 5.47 -12.83
N GLU A 201 -6.58 4.17 -12.59
CA GLU A 201 -6.71 3.58 -11.26
C GLU A 201 -5.69 4.18 -10.27
N THR A 202 -4.46 4.43 -10.73
CA THR A 202 -3.42 5.04 -9.90
C THR A 202 -3.71 6.51 -9.61
N VAL A 203 -4.22 7.28 -10.58
CA VAL A 203 -4.64 8.67 -10.35
C VAL A 203 -5.81 8.72 -9.38
N GLU A 204 -6.85 7.90 -9.57
CA GLU A 204 -7.99 7.82 -8.65
C GLU A 204 -7.53 7.50 -7.22
N ALA A 205 -6.63 6.53 -7.06
CA ALA A 205 -6.09 6.17 -5.76
C ALA A 205 -5.30 7.33 -5.12
N LEU A 206 -4.52 8.08 -5.90
CA LEU A 206 -3.78 9.25 -5.41
C LEU A 206 -4.70 10.42 -5.04
N VAL A 207 -5.80 10.64 -5.76
CA VAL A 207 -6.82 11.66 -5.40
C VAL A 207 -7.45 11.33 -4.05
N VAL A 208 -7.82 10.07 -3.83
CA VAL A 208 -8.41 9.63 -2.55
C VAL A 208 -7.39 9.75 -1.40
N GLU A 209 -6.12 9.44 -1.66
CA GLU A 209 -5.05 9.56 -0.66
C GLU A 209 -4.76 11.01 -0.23
N ARG A 210 -4.60 11.91 -1.21
CA ARG A 210 -4.12 13.28 -0.97
C ARG A 210 -5.23 14.30 -0.78
N GLY A 211 -6.48 13.94 -1.13
CA GLY A 211 -7.62 14.85 -1.15
C GLY A 211 -7.83 15.50 -2.52
N SER A 212 -9.08 15.87 -2.80
CA SER A 212 -9.52 16.37 -4.12
C SER A 212 -8.90 17.70 -4.56
N ASP A 213 -8.39 18.50 -3.63
CA ASP A 213 -7.82 19.82 -3.90
C ASP A 213 -6.29 19.80 -4.13
N GLU A 214 -5.62 18.67 -3.88
CA GLU A 214 -4.18 18.57 -4.10
C GLU A 214 -3.83 18.29 -5.56
N LYS A 215 -2.83 19.03 -6.07
CA LYS A 215 -2.31 18.85 -7.42
C LYS A 215 -1.53 17.55 -7.53
N ILE A 216 -2.00 16.62 -8.36
CA ILE A 216 -1.30 15.37 -8.65
C ILE A 216 -0.35 15.58 -9.82
N TRP A 217 0.94 15.58 -9.55
CA TRP A 217 1.98 15.73 -10.56
C TRP A 217 2.16 14.45 -11.38
N GLY A 218 2.35 14.56 -12.70
CA GLY A 218 2.59 13.41 -13.57
C GLY A 218 3.82 12.58 -13.20
N SER A 219 4.88 13.22 -12.69
CA SER A 219 6.06 12.54 -12.14
C SER A 219 5.69 11.64 -10.96
N MET A 220 4.83 12.12 -10.06
CA MET A 220 4.38 11.34 -8.91
C MET A 220 3.55 10.14 -9.34
N VAL A 221 2.66 10.29 -10.32
CA VAL A 221 1.88 9.17 -10.87
C VAL A 221 2.81 8.11 -11.45
N LYS A 222 3.80 8.51 -12.26
CA LYS A 222 4.78 7.58 -12.83
C LYS A 222 5.55 6.81 -11.75
N THR A 223 6.11 7.52 -10.77
CA THR A 223 6.87 6.88 -9.68
C THR A 223 5.97 5.93 -8.88
N THR A 224 4.71 6.30 -8.63
CA THR A 224 3.73 5.46 -7.92
C THR A 224 3.37 4.21 -8.73
N MET A 225 3.15 4.34 -10.03
CA MET A 225 2.91 3.20 -10.92
C MET A 225 4.08 2.21 -10.91
N GLN A 226 5.31 2.71 -10.96
CA GLN A 226 6.51 1.88 -10.88
C GLN A 226 6.68 1.20 -9.51
N ARG A 227 6.30 1.87 -8.42
CA ARG A 227 6.28 1.26 -7.07
C ARG A 227 5.24 0.14 -6.97
N ARG A 228 4.03 0.35 -7.49
CA ARG A 228 2.94 -0.65 -7.48
C ARG A 228 3.22 -1.83 -8.42
N LYS A 229 3.86 -1.56 -9.57
CA LYS A 229 4.21 -2.56 -10.58
C LYS A 229 5.64 -2.32 -11.09
N PRO A 230 6.67 -2.89 -10.45
CA PRO A 230 8.08 -2.68 -10.83
C PRO A 230 8.43 -3.07 -12.27
N GLY A 231 7.69 -4.03 -12.86
CA GLY A 231 7.83 -4.41 -14.27
C GLY A 231 7.14 -3.48 -15.27
N PHE A 232 6.58 -2.35 -14.82
CA PHE A 232 5.93 -1.39 -15.70
C PHE A 232 6.96 -0.64 -16.55
N THR A 233 6.90 -0.85 -17.86
CA THR A 233 7.67 -0.12 -18.86
C THR A 233 6.74 0.33 -19.98
N GLU A 234 6.81 1.60 -20.37
CA GLU A 234 5.92 2.18 -21.38
C GLU A 234 6.03 1.45 -22.72
N SER A 235 7.24 1.01 -23.07
CA SER A 235 7.51 0.24 -24.28
C SER A 235 6.85 -1.15 -24.28
N TYR A 236 6.70 -1.79 -23.12
CA TYR A 236 5.98 -3.07 -23.00
C TYR A 236 4.51 -2.93 -23.37
N TYR A 237 3.95 -1.76 -23.12
CA TYR A 237 2.57 -1.39 -23.43
C TYR A 237 2.42 -0.68 -24.78
N GLY A 238 3.48 -0.61 -25.59
CA GLY A 238 3.45 -0.04 -26.93
C GLY A 238 3.44 1.49 -26.98
N TYR A 239 3.87 2.17 -25.91
CA TYR A 239 4.08 3.62 -25.84
C TYR A 239 5.59 3.97 -25.89
N ARG A 240 5.97 5.09 -26.51
CA ARG A 240 7.39 5.50 -26.58
C ARG A 240 7.82 6.26 -25.34
N SER A 241 6.87 6.92 -24.67
CA SER A 241 7.11 7.67 -23.45
C SER A 241 5.89 7.67 -22.52
N PHE A 242 6.10 8.01 -21.24
CA PHE A 242 4.99 8.21 -20.30
C PHE A 242 4.06 9.35 -20.74
N LYS A 243 4.63 10.36 -21.42
CA LYS A 243 3.86 11.46 -21.98
C LYS A 243 2.87 10.96 -23.04
N ASP A 244 3.28 10.02 -23.88
CA ASP A 244 2.40 9.42 -24.90
C ASP A 244 1.21 8.68 -24.26
N LEU A 245 1.46 7.96 -23.16
CA LEU A 245 0.42 7.27 -22.40
C LEU A 245 -0.59 8.28 -21.81
N VAL A 246 -0.09 9.36 -21.22
CA VAL A 246 -0.92 10.43 -20.64
C VAL A 246 -1.72 11.16 -21.73
N GLU A 247 -1.12 11.46 -22.88
CA GLU A 247 -1.79 12.09 -24.01
C GLU A 247 -2.89 11.19 -24.59
N GLU A 248 -2.67 9.87 -24.65
CA GLU A 248 -3.70 8.91 -25.04
C GLU A 248 -4.85 8.86 -24.03
N ALA A 249 -4.55 8.83 -22.72
CA ALA A 249 -5.57 8.89 -21.67
C ALA A 249 -6.40 10.18 -21.74
N GLN A 250 -5.76 11.31 -22.07
CA GLN A 250 -6.45 12.57 -22.31
C GLN A 250 -7.33 12.52 -23.57
N ARG A 251 -6.83 11.93 -24.66
CA ARG A 251 -7.60 11.77 -25.91
C ARG A 251 -8.86 10.95 -25.71
N GLN A 252 -8.79 9.93 -24.86
CA GLN A 252 -9.93 9.10 -24.48
C GLN A 252 -10.83 9.75 -23.39
N LYS A 253 -10.52 10.98 -22.98
CA LYS A 253 -11.22 11.72 -21.92
C LYS A 253 -11.24 11.00 -20.57
N LEU A 254 -10.26 10.14 -20.32
CA LEU A 254 -10.10 9.42 -19.05
C LEU A 254 -9.40 10.31 -18.00
N LEU A 255 -8.54 11.22 -18.45
CA LEU A 255 -7.78 12.14 -17.59
C LEU A 255 -7.74 13.54 -18.20
N MET A 256 -7.68 14.56 -17.35
CA MET A 256 -7.37 15.93 -17.74
C MET A 256 -5.92 16.26 -17.41
N VAL A 257 -5.21 16.84 -18.38
CA VAL A 257 -3.81 17.25 -18.24
C VAL A 257 -3.76 18.77 -18.20
N VAL A 258 -3.32 19.32 -17.07
CA VAL A 258 -3.08 20.77 -16.92
C VAL A 258 -1.58 20.98 -16.91
N ARG A 259 -1.06 21.71 -17.90
CA ARG A 259 0.37 22.04 -17.97
C ARG A 259 0.64 23.30 -17.16
N ASP A 260 1.67 23.23 -16.33
CA ASP A 260 2.18 24.40 -15.64
C ASP A 260 3.10 25.19 -16.59
N GLN A 261 2.77 26.46 -16.83
CA GLN A 261 3.46 27.31 -17.81
C GLN A 261 4.89 27.66 -17.39
N ASN A 262 5.22 27.54 -16.09
CA ASN A 262 6.51 27.96 -15.54
C ASN A 262 7.53 26.83 -15.37
N SER A 263 7.09 25.59 -15.14
CA SER A 263 7.99 24.48 -14.76
C SER A 263 8.13 23.40 -15.85
N GLY A 264 7.32 23.45 -16.91
CA GLY A 264 7.24 22.37 -17.91
C GLY A 264 6.66 21.06 -17.35
N GLN A 265 6.26 21.05 -16.07
CA GLN A 265 5.57 19.93 -15.44
C GLN A 265 4.08 19.98 -15.77
N TYR A 266 3.40 18.86 -15.58
CA TYR A 266 1.97 18.74 -15.78
C TYR A 266 1.33 18.04 -14.60
N THR A 267 0.10 18.45 -14.31
CA THR A 267 -0.75 17.83 -13.29
C THR A 267 -1.85 17.02 -13.98
N LEU A 268 -2.19 15.89 -13.38
CA LEU A 268 -3.24 14.98 -13.82
C LEU A 268 -4.44 15.14 -12.89
N CYS A 269 -5.62 15.29 -13.47
CA CYS A 269 -6.89 15.39 -12.75
C CYS A 269 -7.89 14.43 -13.37
N LEU A 270 -8.81 13.91 -12.55
CA LEU A 270 -9.95 13.18 -13.09
C LEU A 270 -10.88 14.18 -13.79
N PRO A 271 -11.51 13.81 -14.93
CA PRO A 271 -12.49 14.66 -15.57
C PRO A 271 -13.67 14.91 -14.61
N ALA A 272 -14.13 16.15 -14.52
CA ALA A 272 -15.34 16.48 -13.77
C ALA A 272 -16.48 15.59 -14.31
N THR A 273 -17.08 14.80 -13.42
CA THR A 273 -18.29 14.04 -13.74
C THR A 273 -19.45 15.02 -13.59
N ASP A 274 -19.89 15.63 -14.70
CA ASP A 274 -21.16 16.35 -14.77
C ASP A 274 -22.35 15.39 -14.57
#